data_AF-A0A7C5AW44-F1
#
_entry.id   AF-A0A7C5AW44-F1
#
_cell.length_a   1.000
_cell.length_b   1.000
_cell.length_c   1.000
_cell.angle_alpha   90.00
_cell.angle_beta   90.00
_cell.angle_gamma   90.00
#
_symmetry.space_group_name_H-M   'P 1'
#
loop_
_entity.id
_entity.type
_entity.pdbx_description
1 polymer ?
#
loop_
_entity_poly.entity_id
_entity_poly.type
_entity_poly.pdbx_seq_one_letter_code
_entity_poly.pdbx_strand_id
1 'polypeptide(L)'
;MRLKFQLKIRSTNYILAWSLLAAAPAFPSKDSCFDCHLVQKGPSPIFKDDVHYQHGISCSACHGGDPEQARANAAMSDARGMKPRIMREHVPEFCGTCHSDPAFMSKFKPGRRTDQLALYRRSVHGTELGKGNLKAAQCVDCHGVHNTRAIDDPQSASHPARLADTCGRCHEEEAQLFKQSPHARVFVVTGMAGCSACHAIHGTTRASFDMLTGSDSVCLRCHEPDSAAGRSVAAMAKTIAGLTGEKQRAAARKAAHSLKLAP
;
A
#
# COMPACT_ATOMS: atom_id res chain seq x y z
N MET A 1 13.51 42.21 -76.34
CA MET A 1 12.64 41.10 -75.92
C MET A 1 13.42 39.78 -75.99
N ARG A 2 14.09 39.39 -74.90
CA ARG A 2 14.62 38.03 -74.64
C ARG A 2 14.71 37.85 -73.12
N LEU A 3 13.73 37.18 -72.53
CA LEU A 3 13.70 36.82 -71.11
C LEU A 3 14.65 35.63 -70.89
N LYS A 4 15.65 35.78 -70.01
CA LYS A 4 16.46 34.65 -69.50
C LYS A 4 15.91 34.23 -68.14
N PHE A 5 15.33 33.03 -68.08
CA PHE A 5 14.91 32.35 -66.85
C PHE A 5 16.16 31.91 -66.07
N GLN A 6 16.29 32.36 -64.82
CA GLN A 6 17.29 31.87 -63.86
C GLN A 6 16.69 30.71 -63.06
N LEU A 7 17.40 29.58 -63.03
CA LEU A 7 17.00 28.35 -62.35
C LEU A 7 17.21 28.49 -60.83
N LYS A 8 16.16 28.18 -60.05
CA LYS A 8 16.17 28.04 -58.59
C LYS A 8 17.01 26.84 -58.16
N ILE A 9 17.98 27.04 -57.29
CA ILE A 9 18.55 25.97 -56.47
C ILE A 9 18.18 26.25 -55.01
N ARG A 10 17.25 25.45 -54.47
CA ARG A 10 16.87 25.48 -53.05
C ARG A 10 17.90 24.68 -52.27
N SER A 11 18.62 25.34 -51.38
CA SER A 11 19.48 24.74 -50.36
C SER A 11 18.64 23.92 -49.38
N THR A 12 18.85 22.61 -49.36
CA THR A 12 18.28 21.66 -48.39
C THR A 12 18.98 21.82 -47.04
N ASN A 13 18.25 22.31 -46.03
CA ASN A 13 18.69 22.30 -44.64
C ASN A 13 18.58 20.88 -44.09
N TYR A 14 19.71 20.26 -43.71
CA TYR A 14 19.74 19.03 -42.94
C TYR A 14 19.42 19.35 -41.47
N ILE A 15 18.26 18.91 -40.99
CA ILE A 15 17.93 18.91 -39.56
C ILE A 15 18.64 17.69 -38.95
N LEU A 16 19.70 17.95 -38.17
CA LEU A 16 20.31 16.95 -37.28
C LEU A 16 19.31 16.61 -36.18
N ALA A 17 18.60 15.50 -36.35
CA ALA A 17 17.79 14.92 -35.29
C ALA A 17 18.72 14.31 -34.23
N TRP A 18 18.90 15.03 -33.12
CA TRP A 18 19.50 14.48 -31.91
C TRP A 18 18.50 13.52 -31.28
N SER A 19 18.64 12.24 -31.59
CA SER A 19 17.93 11.15 -30.91
C SER A 19 18.48 11.01 -29.49
N LEU A 20 17.74 11.57 -28.52
CA LEU A 20 17.85 11.22 -27.11
C LEU A 20 17.45 9.75 -26.96
N LEU A 21 18.42 8.84 -26.95
CA LEU A 21 18.22 7.50 -26.41
C LEU A 21 17.94 7.65 -24.91
N ALA A 22 16.67 7.51 -24.53
CA ALA A 22 16.33 7.17 -23.16
C ALA A 22 16.99 5.83 -22.86
N ALA A 23 17.93 5.79 -21.91
CA ALA A 23 18.51 4.55 -21.43
C ALA A 23 17.39 3.68 -20.87
N ALA A 24 17.11 2.55 -21.53
CA ALA A 24 16.22 1.54 -21.00
C ALA A 24 16.77 1.04 -19.66
N PRO A 25 15.91 0.74 -18.67
CA PRO A 25 16.36 0.13 -17.42
C PRO A 25 17.12 -1.16 -17.74
N ALA A 26 18.34 -1.27 -17.22
CA ALA A 26 19.15 -2.47 -17.35
C ALA A 26 18.51 -3.59 -16.52
N PHE A 27 17.88 -4.56 -17.19
CA PHE A 27 17.44 -5.79 -16.55
C PHE A 27 18.68 -6.61 -16.13
N PRO A 28 18.68 -7.25 -14.95
CA PRO A 28 19.80 -8.09 -14.52
C PRO A 28 20.04 -9.19 -15.56
N SER A 29 21.30 -9.35 -15.97
CA SER A 29 21.66 -10.15 -17.14
C SER A 29 21.45 -11.66 -16.99
N LYS A 30 21.23 -12.17 -15.77
CA LYS A 30 20.74 -13.54 -15.45
C LYS A 30 20.11 -13.53 -14.04
N ASP A 31 18.95 -14.15 -13.89
CA ASP A 31 18.30 -14.38 -12.58
C ASP A 31 17.84 -15.84 -12.51
N SER A 32 18.75 -16.72 -12.07
CA SER A 32 18.46 -18.16 -11.99
C SER A 32 17.34 -18.46 -11.01
N CYS A 33 17.14 -17.62 -9.99
CA CYS A 33 16.03 -17.75 -9.05
C CYS A 33 14.71 -17.59 -9.80
N PHE A 34 14.55 -16.49 -10.54
CA PHE A 34 13.34 -16.22 -11.30
C PHE A 34 13.10 -17.30 -12.37
N ASP A 35 14.11 -17.61 -13.20
CA ASP A 35 13.99 -18.53 -14.33
C ASP A 35 13.67 -19.97 -13.87
N CYS A 36 14.38 -20.45 -12.86
CA CYS A 36 14.18 -21.80 -12.35
C CYS A 36 12.81 -21.91 -11.64
N HIS A 37 12.43 -20.91 -10.84
CA HIS A 37 11.12 -20.90 -10.18
C HIS A 37 9.95 -20.57 -11.11
N LEU A 38 10.20 -20.05 -12.31
CA LEU A 38 9.17 -19.93 -13.35
C LEU A 38 8.79 -21.32 -13.87
N VAL A 39 9.77 -22.16 -14.19
CA VAL A 39 9.55 -23.51 -14.71
C VAL A 39 9.04 -24.47 -13.63
N GLN A 40 9.53 -24.33 -12.40
CA GLN A 40 9.09 -25.15 -11.26
C GLN A 40 7.70 -24.78 -10.72
N LYS A 41 6.99 -23.82 -11.33
CA LYS A 41 5.72 -23.26 -10.82
C LYS A 41 5.86 -22.72 -9.39
N GLY A 42 7.01 -22.14 -9.08
CA GLY A 42 7.26 -21.37 -7.87
C GLY A 42 6.62 -19.97 -7.93
N PRO A 43 7.10 -18.99 -7.14
CA PRO A 43 6.46 -17.67 -7.08
C PRO A 43 6.71 -16.77 -8.29
N SER A 44 7.64 -17.11 -9.19
CA SER A 44 7.99 -16.25 -10.35
C SER A 44 6.80 -15.82 -11.24
N PRO A 45 5.80 -16.66 -11.56
CA PRO A 45 4.65 -16.27 -12.38
C PRO A 45 3.84 -15.11 -11.80
N ILE A 46 3.80 -14.97 -10.47
CA ILE A 46 3.12 -13.86 -9.79
C ILE A 46 4.08 -12.70 -9.48
N PHE A 47 5.36 -13.01 -9.25
CA PHE A 47 6.38 -12.04 -8.88
C PHE A 47 6.75 -11.08 -10.00
N LYS A 48 6.54 -11.45 -11.26
CA LYS A 48 6.75 -10.56 -12.41
C LYS A 48 5.95 -9.23 -12.33
N ASP A 49 4.81 -9.25 -11.63
CA ASP A 49 3.94 -8.07 -11.46
C ASP A 49 4.27 -7.29 -10.18
N ASP A 50 5.24 -7.77 -9.40
CA ASP A 50 5.68 -7.13 -8.17
C ASP A 50 6.49 -5.87 -8.48
N VAL A 51 6.21 -4.79 -7.74
CA VAL A 51 6.89 -3.50 -7.91
C VAL A 51 8.39 -3.62 -7.62
N HIS A 52 8.81 -4.55 -6.76
CA HIS A 52 10.21 -4.80 -6.49
C HIS A 52 10.91 -5.38 -7.72
N TYR A 53 10.31 -6.39 -8.36
CA TYR A 53 10.87 -6.99 -9.58
C TYR A 53 10.95 -5.98 -10.72
N GLN A 54 9.91 -5.16 -10.90
CA GLN A 54 9.87 -4.08 -11.89
C GLN A 54 10.98 -3.03 -11.70
N HIS A 55 11.54 -2.91 -10.49
CA HIS A 55 12.64 -2.02 -10.16
C HIS A 55 13.98 -2.74 -9.97
N GLY A 56 14.12 -3.97 -10.50
CA GLY A 56 15.36 -4.73 -10.48
C GLY A 56 15.72 -5.37 -9.14
N ILE A 57 14.77 -5.42 -8.20
CA ILE A 57 14.93 -6.09 -6.91
C ILE A 57 14.40 -7.53 -7.06
N SER A 58 15.33 -8.47 -7.19
CA SER A 58 15.04 -9.90 -7.40
C SER A 58 14.84 -10.66 -6.07
N CYS A 59 14.50 -11.95 -6.17
CA CYS A 59 14.30 -12.90 -5.08
C CYS A 59 15.40 -12.82 -4.01
N SER A 60 16.66 -12.75 -4.43
CA SER A 60 17.81 -12.78 -3.52
C SER A 60 17.93 -11.54 -2.62
N ALA A 61 17.36 -10.41 -3.01
CA ALA A 61 17.30 -9.23 -2.16
C ALA A 61 16.45 -9.46 -0.90
N CYS A 62 15.51 -10.40 -0.95
CA CYS A 62 14.67 -10.76 0.20
C CYS A 62 15.05 -12.08 0.84
N HIS A 63 15.32 -13.08 0.01
CA HIS A 63 15.58 -14.44 0.45
C HIS A 63 17.07 -14.74 0.59
N GLY A 64 17.99 -13.85 0.21
CA GLY A 64 19.42 -14.18 0.12
C GLY A 64 19.71 -15.17 -1.01
N GLY A 65 20.83 -15.87 -0.93
CA GLY A 65 21.26 -16.78 -1.99
C GLY A 65 22.04 -16.06 -3.10
N ASP A 66 22.30 -16.79 -4.17
CA ASP A 66 23.12 -16.33 -5.30
C ASP A 66 22.37 -16.57 -6.63
N PRO A 67 21.81 -15.49 -7.25
CA PRO A 67 21.01 -15.60 -8.48
C PRO A 67 21.87 -15.90 -9.73
N GLU A 68 23.20 -15.94 -9.61
CA GLU A 68 24.09 -16.30 -10.71
C GLU A 68 24.34 -17.81 -10.78
N GLN A 69 24.01 -18.56 -9.72
CA GLN A 69 24.23 -20.01 -9.65
C GLN A 69 23.08 -20.78 -10.31
N ALA A 70 23.41 -21.66 -11.24
CA ALA A 70 22.42 -22.50 -11.92
C ALA A 70 21.94 -23.70 -11.07
N ARG A 71 22.75 -24.15 -10.12
CA ARG A 71 22.41 -25.30 -9.26
C ARG A 71 21.70 -24.82 -8.01
N ALA A 72 20.50 -25.35 -7.75
CA ALA A 72 19.69 -24.99 -6.58
C ALA A 72 20.47 -25.08 -5.25
N ASN A 73 21.21 -26.17 -5.02
CA ASN A 73 21.97 -26.33 -3.77
C ASN A 73 23.12 -25.31 -3.62
N ALA A 74 23.64 -24.77 -4.72
CA ALA A 74 24.65 -23.71 -4.67
C ALA A 74 23.99 -22.34 -4.48
N ALA A 75 22.91 -22.08 -5.24
CA ALA A 75 22.15 -20.83 -5.21
C ALA A 75 21.45 -20.59 -3.86
N MET A 76 20.82 -21.63 -3.29
CA MET A 76 19.96 -21.58 -2.10
C MET A 76 20.66 -22.16 -0.87
N SER A 77 21.96 -21.92 -0.70
CA SER A 77 22.71 -22.43 0.45
C SER A 77 22.67 -21.49 1.65
N ASP A 78 22.74 -22.05 2.86
CA ASP A 78 22.85 -21.28 4.11
C ASP A 78 24.09 -20.39 4.11
N ALA A 79 25.18 -20.85 3.49
CA ALA A 79 26.42 -20.08 3.34
C ALA A 79 26.24 -18.78 2.52
N ARG A 80 25.17 -18.69 1.71
CA ARG A 80 24.78 -17.50 0.95
C ARG A 80 23.66 -16.72 1.63
N GLY A 81 23.40 -16.99 2.90
CA GLY A 81 22.39 -16.30 3.69
C GLY A 81 20.96 -16.61 3.24
N MET A 82 20.74 -17.77 2.63
CA MET A 82 19.41 -18.17 2.17
C MET A 82 18.40 -18.19 3.33
N LYS A 83 17.24 -17.58 3.10
CA LYS A 83 16.10 -17.48 4.01
C LYS A 83 14.88 -17.98 3.25
N PRO A 84 14.58 -19.29 3.28
CA PRO A 84 13.43 -19.86 2.58
C PRO A 84 12.10 -19.21 3.00
N ARG A 85 12.02 -18.77 4.27
CA ARG A 85 10.89 -18.04 4.82
C ARG A 85 11.40 -16.94 5.75
N ILE A 86 10.88 -15.73 5.56
CA ILE A 86 11.00 -14.66 6.55
C ILE A 86 9.89 -14.87 7.57
N MET A 87 10.27 -15.06 8.83
CA MET A 87 9.32 -15.27 9.93
C MET A 87 8.48 -14.01 10.15
N ARG A 88 7.19 -14.18 10.49
CA ARG A 88 6.22 -13.07 10.56
C ARG A 88 6.70 -11.97 11.50
N GLU A 89 7.24 -12.36 12.64
CA GLU A 89 7.72 -11.44 13.68
C GLU A 89 8.85 -10.52 13.16
N HIS A 90 9.56 -10.93 12.10
CA HIS A 90 10.67 -10.19 11.52
C HIS A 90 10.32 -9.45 10.22
N VAL A 91 9.13 -9.63 9.66
CA VAL A 91 8.74 -8.98 8.40
C VAL A 91 8.79 -7.46 8.50
N PRO A 92 8.28 -6.79 9.56
CA PRO A 92 8.31 -5.33 9.63
C PRO A 92 9.74 -4.77 9.57
N GLU A 93 10.64 -5.33 10.38
CA GLU A 93 12.06 -4.99 10.41
C GLU A 93 12.73 -5.25 9.07
N PHE A 94 12.44 -6.41 8.45
CA PHE A 94 12.98 -6.76 7.15
C PHE A 94 12.57 -5.75 6.07
N CYS A 95 11.28 -5.44 5.94
CA CYS A 95 10.81 -4.42 4.99
C CYS A 95 11.45 -3.05 5.29
N GLY A 96 11.64 -2.75 6.58
CA GLY A 96 12.26 -1.54 7.09
C GLY A 96 13.70 -1.31 6.64
N THR A 97 14.45 -2.37 6.36
CA THR A 97 15.86 -2.27 5.89
C THR A 97 16.01 -1.35 4.68
N CYS A 98 15.00 -1.33 3.81
CA CYS A 98 14.93 -0.45 2.64
C CYS A 98 13.88 0.65 2.82
N HIS A 99 12.65 0.30 3.24
CA HIS A 99 11.53 1.26 3.27
C HIS A 99 11.60 2.25 4.43
N SER A 100 12.55 2.10 5.35
CA SER A 100 12.85 3.11 6.38
C SER A 100 14.13 3.91 6.10
N ASP A 101 14.79 3.66 4.97
CA ASP A 101 16.00 4.38 4.53
C ASP A 101 15.65 5.45 3.49
N PRO A 102 15.70 6.75 3.84
CA PRO A 102 15.42 7.84 2.90
C PRO A 102 16.39 7.86 1.71
N ALA A 103 17.66 7.54 1.91
CA ALA A 103 18.70 7.60 0.88
C ALA A 103 18.54 6.45 -0.14
N PHE A 104 18.09 5.28 0.33
CA PHE A 104 17.72 4.19 -0.57
C PHE A 104 16.43 4.52 -1.32
N MET A 105 15.36 4.91 -0.62
CA MET A 105 14.05 5.14 -1.23
C MET A 105 14.01 6.32 -2.19
N SER A 106 14.86 7.34 -1.99
CA SER A 106 14.97 8.48 -2.90
C SER A 106 15.47 8.09 -4.30
N LYS A 107 16.17 6.95 -4.45
CA LYS A 107 16.61 6.43 -5.76
C LYS A 107 15.43 6.04 -6.66
N PHE A 108 14.31 5.65 -6.06
CA PHE A 108 13.11 5.23 -6.78
C PHE A 108 12.07 6.34 -6.88
N LYS A 109 11.87 7.09 -5.79
CA LYS A 109 10.98 8.25 -5.78
C LYS A 109 11.43 9.29 -4.73
N PRO A 110 12.09 10.37 -5.14
CA PRO A 110 12.45 11.47 -4.25
C PRO A 110 11.25 12.01 -3.47
N GLY A 111 11.46 12.35 -2.20
CA GLY A 111 10.40 12.89 -1.31
C GLY A 111 9.40 11.85 -0.82
N ARG A 112 9.59 10.55 -1.10
CA ARG A 112 8.75 9.49 -0.51
C ARG A 112 9.03 9.38 0.99
N ARG A 113 7.96 9.32 1.79
CA ARG A 113 8.02 9.05 3.23
C ARG A 113 8.64 7.69 3.53
N THR A 114 9.42 7.62 4.60
CA THR A 114 10.09 6.40 5.09
C THR A 114 9.86 6.16 6.60
N ASP A 115 8.84 6.80 7.18
CA ASP A 115 8.50 6.68 8.60
C ASP A 115 7.46 5.58 8.91
N GLN A 116 7.10 4.77 7.92
CA GLN A 116 6.03 3.77 8.01
C GLN A 116 6.34 2.69 9.05
N LEU A 117 7.58 2.22 9.17
CA LEU A 117 7.96 1.27 10.22
C LEU A 117 7.81 1.88 11.61
N ALA A 118 8.23 3.14 11.78
CA ALA A 118 8.12 3.83 13.06
C ALA A 118 6.64 4.04 13.46
N LEU A 119 5.77 4.34 12.50
CA LEU A 119 4.33 4.38 12.71
C LEU A 119 3.76 2.99 13.05
N TYR A 120 4.17 1.95 12.31
CA TYR A 120 3.71 0.59 12.50
C TYR A 120 4.02 0.08 13.90
N ARG A 121 5.24 0.30 14.38
CA ARG A 121 5.63 -0.09 15.75
C ARG A 121 4.75 0.51 16.84
N ARG A 122 4.20 1.72 16.61
CA ARG A 122 3.28 2.39 17.53
C ARG A 122 1.80 2.06 17.27
N SER A 123 1.50 1.38 16.18
CA SER A 123 0.14 0.95 15.84
C SER A 123 -0.34 -0.17 16.76
N VAL A 124 -1.65 -0.40 16.80
CA VAL A 124 -2.23 -1.53 17.51
C VAL A 124 -1.73 -2.87 16.94
N HIS A 125 -1.56 -2.97 15.62
CA HIS A 125 -1.06 -4.19 14.99
C HIS A 125 0.41 -4.47 15.35
N GLY A 126 1.28 -3.46 15.27
CA GLY A 126 2.69 -3.61 15.66
C GLY A 126 2.88 -3.88 17.15
N THR A 127 2.06 -3.23 17.99
CA THR A 127 2.06 -3.50 19.45
C THR A 127 1.67 -4.94 19.76
N GLU A 128 0.63 -5.46 19.11
CA GLU A 128 0.18 -6.85 19.33
C GLU A 128 1.17 -7.87 18.75
N LEU A 129 1.75 -7.62 17.57
CA LEU A 129 2.80 -8.46 17.01
C LEU A 129 4.02 -8.52 17.94
N GLY A 130 4.44 -7.38 18.51
CA GLY A 130 5.54 -7.29 19.47
C GLY A 130 5.29 -8.04 20.79
N LYS A 131 4.03 -8.34 21.13
CA LYS A 131 3.65 -9.21 22.25
C LYS A 131 3.64 -10.71 21.87
N GLY A 132 4.02 -11.06 20.65
CA GLY A 132 4.00 -12.42 20.13
C GLY A 132 2.66 -12.84 19.53
N ASN A 133 1.70 -11.92 19.33
CA ASN A 133 0.44 -12.25 18.65
C ASN A 133 0.66 -12.33 17.14
N LEU A 134 0.95 -13.53 16.63
CA LEU A 134 1.26 -13.75 15.22
C LEU A 134 0.06 -13.56 14.28
N LYS A 135 -1.15 -13.44 14.84
CA LYS A 135 -2.38 -13.10 14.10
C LYS A 135 -2.50 -11.60 13.85
N ALA A 136 -1.71 -10.77 14.52
CA ALA A 136 -1.66 -9.34 14.24
C ALA A 136 -1.15 -9.11 12.82
N ALA A 137 -1.72 -8.11 12.15
CA ALA A 137 -1.35 -7.80 10.77
C ALA A 137 0.07 -7.22 10.69
N GLN A 138 0.82 -7.61 9.67
CA GLN A 138 2.15 -7.11 9.32
C GLN A 138 2.13 -6.55 7.89
N CYS A 139 3.27 -6.02 7.42
CA CYS A 139 3.38 -5.32 6.14
C CYS A 139 2.76 -6.12 4.96
N VAL A 140 3.11 -7.40 4.85
CA VAL A 140 2.64 -8.27 3.75
C VAL A 140 1.15 -8.62 3.84
N ASP A 141 0.52 -8.49 5.01
CA ASP A 141 -0.92 -8.76 5.15
C ASP A 141 -1.78 -7.64 4.55
N CYS A 142 -1.20 -6.47 4.25
CA CYS A 142 -1.86 -5.40 3.49
C CYS A 142 -1.28 -5.26 2.07
N HIS A 143 0.04 -5.42 1.94
CA HIS A 143 0.75 -5.17 0.67
C HIS A 143 0.89 -6.40 -0.23
N GLY A 144 0.67 -7.61 0.28
CA GLY A 144 0.90 -8.86 -0.45
C GLY A 144 2.31 -9.41 -0.28
N VAL A 145 2.55 -10.59 -0.86
CA VAL A 145 3.84 -11.29 -0.87
C VAL A 145 4.06 -11.85 -2.27
N HIS A 146 5.23 -11.58 -2.85
CA HIS A 146 5.55 -11.91 -4.24
C HIS A 146 4.57 -11.35 -5.27
N ASN A 147 3.78 -10.35 -4.88
CA ASN A 147 2.82 -9.62 -5.71
C ASN A 147 2.56 -8.23 -5.10
N THR A 148 3.57 -7.66 -4.43
CA THR A 148 3.49 -6.33 -3.85
C THR A 148 3.40 -5.30 -4.96
N ARG A 149 2.23 -4.68 -5.10
CA ARG A 149 1.93 -3.71 -6.15
C ARG A 149 1.95 -2.29 -5.64
N ALA A 150 2.18 -1.34 -6.54
CA ALA A 150 2.06 0.08 -6.24
C ALA A 150 0.66 0.42 -5.71
N ILE A 151 0.55 1.43 -4.84
CA ILE A 151 -0.73 1.76 -4.17
C ILE A 151 -1.79 2.28 -5.15
N ASP A 152 -1.36 2.88 -6.25
CA ASP A 152 -2.20 3.37 -7.34
C ASP A 152 -2.56 2.28 -8.38
N ASP A 153 -2.01 1.08 -8.26
CA ASP A 153 -2.43 -0.08 -9.05
C ASP A 153 -3.81 -0.56 -8.56
N PRO A 154 -4.85 -0.62 -9.43
CA PRO A 154 -6.18 -1.11 -9.07
C PRO A 154 -6.21 -2.56 -8.57
N GLN A 155 -5.17 -3.36 -8.85
CA GLN A 155 -5.02 -4.73 -8.37
C GLN A 155 -4.24 -4.83 -7.05
N SER A 156 -3.72 -3.73 -6.51
CA SER A 156 -3.03 -3.72 -5.23
C SER A 156 -4.02 -3.94 -4.08
N ALA A 157 -3.69 -4.85 -3.17
CA ALA A 157 -4.47 -5.03 -1.94
C ALA A 157 -4.49 -3.75 -1.07
N SER A 158 -3.48 -2.89 -1.21
CA SER A 158 -3.43 -1.60 -0.50
C SER A 158 -4.03 -0.44 -1.29
N HIS A 159 -4.66 -0.69 -2.44
CA HIS A 159 -5.32 0.37 -3.22
C HIS A 159 -6.50 0.97 -2.44
N PRO A 160 -6.72 2.31 -2.44
CA PRO A 160 -7.78 2.97 -1.67
C PRO A 160 -9.17 2.33 -1.84
N ALA A 161 -9.55 1.99 -3.08
CA ALA A 161 -10.82 1.35 -3.39
C ALA A 161 -10.96 -0.11 -2.89
N ARG A 162 -9.86 -0.74 -2.46
CA ARG A 162 -9.79 -2.14 -2.02
C ARG A 162 -9.53 -2.30 -0.53
N LEU A 163 -9.23 -1.21 0.18
CA LEU A 163 -8.87 -1.27 1.60
C LEU A 163 -9.99 -1.89 2.46
N ALA A 164 -11.26 -1.67 2.14
CA ALA A 164 -12.36 -2.32 2.84
C ALA A 164 -12.30 -3.85 2.74
N ASP A 165 -11.95 -4.40 1.57
CA ASP A 165 -11.77 -5.84 1.39
C ASP A 165 -10.52 -6.35 2.11
N THR A 166 -9.43 -5.59 2.06
CA THR A 166 -8.16 -5.94 2.71
C THR A 166 -8.29 -5.99 4.23
N CYS A 167 -8.90 -4.98 4.84
CA CYS A 167 -9.23 -4.97 6.26
C CYS A 167 -10.25 -6.07 6.59
N GLY A 168 -11.23 -6.29 5.72
CA GLY A 168 -12.29 -7.28 5.85
C GLY A 168 -11.83 -8.73 5.91
N ARG A 169 -10.59 -9.04 5.50
CA ARG A 169 -10.00 -10.38 5.69
C ARG A 169 -9.91 -10.80 7.16
N CYS A 170 -9.84 -9.84 8.07
CA CYS A 170 -9.85 -10.07 9.52
C CYS A 170 -10.97 -9.32 10.24
N HIS A 171 -11.38 -8.16 9.73
CA HIS A 171 -12.44 -7.30 10.25
C HIS A 171 -13.70 -7.37 9.37
N GLU A 172 -14.18 -8.59 9.13
CA GLU A 172 -15.23 -8.85 8.15
C GLU A 172 -16.50 -8.06 8.44
N GLU A 173 -16.98 -8.11 9.68
CA GLU A 173 -18.22 -7.44 10.07
C GLU A 173 -18.12 -5.92 9.90
N GLU A 174 -17.02 -5.29 10.34
CA GLU A 174 -16.78 -3.86 10.14
C GLU A 174 -16.73 -3.49 8.66
N ALA A 175 -16.09 -4.32 7.84
CA ALA A 175 -16.03 -4.11 6.39
C ALA A 175 -17.41 -4.21 5.75
N GLN A 176 -18.26 -5.16 6.17
CA GLN A 176 -19.62 -5.29 5.67
C GLN A 176 -20.49 -4.09 6.06
N LEU A 177 -20.41 -3.65 7.32
CA LEU A 177 -21.11 -2.45 7.77
C LEU A 177 -20.64 -1.23 6.97
N PHE A 178 -19.33 -1.05 6.79
CA PHE A 178 -18.77 0.07 6.04
C PHE A 178 -19.29 0.09 4.60
N LYS A 179 -19.30 -1.07 3.91
CA LYS A 179 -19.81 -1.21 2.55
C LYS A 179 -21.28 -0.83 2.40
N GLN A 180 -22.07 -0.96 3.46
CA GLN A 180 -23.48 -0.55 3.49
C GLN A 180 -23.68 0.94 3.84
N SER A 181 -22.62 1.62 4.25
CA SER A 181 -22.67 3.03 4.65
C SER A 181 -22.60 3.97 3.44
N PRO A 182 -23.10 5.22 3.58
CA PRO A 182 -22.94 6.24 2.56
C PRO A 182 -21.46 6.54 2.21
N HIS A 183 -20.54 6.36 3.17
CA HIS A 183 -19.12 6.62 2.96
C HIS A 183 -18.47 5.63 1.98
N ALA A 184 -18.96 4.39 1.85
CA ALA A 184 -18.36 3.44 0.92
C ALA A 184 -18.37 3.96 -0.52
N ARG A 185 -19.50 4.48 -0.99
CA ARG A 185 -19.59 5.05 -2.34
C ARG A 185 -18.80 6.35 -2.45
N VAL A 186 -18.93 7.25 -1.47
CA VAL A 186 -18.26 8.55 -1.49
C VAL A 186 -16.75 8.36 -1.56
N PHE A 187 -16.17 7.50 -0.72
CA PHE A 187 -14.73 7.33 -0.65
C PHE A 187 -14.15 6.70 -1.91
N VAL A 188 -14.90 5.80 -2.57
CA VAL A 188 -14.49 5.28 -3.88
C VAL A 188 -14.43 6.38 -4.92
N VAL A 189 -15.46 7.24 -5.02
CA VAL A 189 -15.49 8.29 -6.06
C VAL A 189 -14.58 9.48 -5.76
N THR A 190 -14.26 9.76 -4.49
CA THR A 190 -13.34 10.82 -4.08
C THR A 190 -11.90 10.35 -3.91
N GLY A 191 -11.63 9.06 -4.09
CA GLY A 191 -10.29 8.48 -3.89
C GLY A 191 -9.83 8.44 -2.43
N MET A 192 -10.75 8.61 -1.47
CA MET A 192 -10.43 8.53 -0.04
C MET A 192 -10.14 7.08 0.37
N ALA A 193 -9.17 6.92 1.27
CA ALA A 193 -8.64 5.62 1.65
C ALA A 193 -9.52 4.91 2.71
N GLY A 194 -10.76 4.57 2.37
CA GLY A 194 -11.61 3.62 3.10
C GLY A 194 -11.60 3.77 4.62
N CYS A 195 -11.34 2.66 5.31
CA CYS A 195 -11.22 2.57 6.77
C CYS A 195 -10.14 3.51 7.35
N SER A 196 -9.08 3.77 6.58
CA SER A 196 -7.93 4.51 7.06
C SER A 196 -8.10 6.03 7.10
N ALA A 197 -9.14 6.54 6.45
CA ALA A 197 -9.56 7.94 6.60
C ALA A 197 -9.83 8.30 8.07
N CYS A 198 -10.33 7.33 8.84
CA CYS A 198 -10.59 7.49 10.27
C CYS A 198 -9.49 6.87 11.15
N HIS A 199 -9.02 5.67 10.80
CA HIS A 199 -8.17 4.86 11.69
C HIS A 199 -6.65 5.00 11.51
N ALA A 200 -6.19 5.76 10.51
CA ALA A 200 -4.83 5.72 9.97
C ALA A 200 -4.48 4.36 9.30
N ILE A 201 -3.34 4.30 8.59
CA ILE A 201 -2.87 3.10 7.87
C ILE A 201 -1.67 2.48 8.57
N HIS A 202 -0.50 3.11 8.45
CA HIS A 202 0.72 2.57 9.05
C HIS A 202 0.73 2.79 10.57
N GLY A 203 -0.04 3.76 11.08
CA GLY A 203 -0.19 4.02 12.51
C GLY A 203 -1.56 3.62 13.04
N THR A 204 -2.17 2.55 12.53
CA THR A 204 -3.56 2.18 12.88
C THR A 204 -3.77 2.13 14.38
N THR A 205 -4.73 2.91 14.86
CA THR A 205 -5.13 2.95 16.26
C THR A 205 -6.37 2.10 16.51
N ARG A 206 -6.53 1.60 17.73
CA ARG A 206 -7.74 0.88 18.14
C ARG A 206 -8.95 1.81 17.98
N ALA A 207 -10.04 1.30 17.40
CA ALA A 207 -11.30 2.03 17.37
C ALA A 207 -11.73 2.35 18.80
N SER A 208 -11.96 3.62 19.10
CA SER A 208 -12.40 4.09 20.40
C SER A 208 -13.57 5.05 20.27
N PHE A 209 -14.28 5.23 21.39
CA PHE A 209 -15.37 6.18 21.49
C PHE A 209 -14.90 7.63 21.23
N ASP A 210 -13.67 7.95 21.65
CA ASP A 210 -13.08 9.28 21.48
C ASP A 210 -12.94 9.68 20.01
N MET A 211 -12.85 8.73 19.09
CA MET A 211 -12.85 9.03 17.65
C MET A 211 -14.17 9.61 17.17
N LEU A 212 -15.28 9.32 17.85
CA LEU A 212 -16.63 9.69 17.44
C LEU A 212 -17.14 10.94 18.15
N THR A 213 -16.52 11.33 19.26
CA THR A 213 -17.06 12.34 20.19
C THR A 213 -16.07 13.44 20.51
N GLY A 214 -16.58 14.57 20.99
CA GLY A 214 -15.76 15.73 21.34
C GLY A 214 -15.31 16.53 20.12
N SER A 215 -14.55 17.59 20.38
CA SER A 215 -14.03 18.51 19.36
C SER A 215 -12.99 17.87 18.44
N ASP A 216 -12.33 16.79 18.89
CA ASP A 216 -11.28 16.12 18.14
C ASP A 216 -11.79 14.90 17.34
N SER A 217 -13.11 14.74 17.26
CA SER A 217 -13.77 13.68 16.50
C SER A 217 -13.24 13.62 15.07
N VAL A 218 -12.93 12.40 14.59
CA VAL A 218 -12.37 12.19 13.24
C VAL A 218 -13.34 12.64 12.16
N CYS A 219 -14.64 12.68 12.46
CA CYS A 219 -15.68 13.14 11.55
C CYS A 219 -15.57 14.63 11.23
N LEU A 220 -15.12 15.44 12.19
CA LEU A 220 -15.02 16.90 12.06
C LEU A 220 -13.88 17.34 11.15
N ARG A 221 -12.99 16.41 10.75
CA ARG A 221 -11.96 16.67 9.73
C ARG A 221 -12.53 16.90 8.34
N CYS A 222 -13.79 16.52 8.11
CA CYS A 222 -14.47 16.66 6.82
C CYS A 222 -15.90 17.20 6.93
N HIS A 223 -16.53 17.14 8.10
CA HIS A 223 -17.88 17.63 8.31
C HIS A 223 -17.89 18.82 9.27
N GLU A 224 -18.21 20.00 8.74
CA GLU A 224 -18.37 21.21 9.55
C GLU A 224 -19.48 21.02 10.59
N PRO A 225 -19.30 21.49 11.85
CA PRO A 225 -20.26 21.28 12.93
C PRO A 225 -21.69 21.74 12.63
N ASP A 226 -21.84 22.81 11.85
CA ASP A 226 -23.11 23.42 11.46
C ASP A 226 -23.71 22.83 10.18
N SER A 227 -23.00 21.92 9.50
CA SER A 227 -23.53 21.19 8.36
C SER A 227 -24.57 20.15 8.80
N ALA A 228 -25.41 19.68 7.86
CA ALA A 228 -26.34 18.58 8.14
C ALA A 228 -25.60 17.33 8.64
N ALA A 229 -24.45 17.00 8.04
CA ALA A 229 -23.62 15.88 8.45
C ALA A 229 -22.98 16.11 9.84
N GLY A 230 -22.50 17.33 10.13
CA GLY A 230 -21.97 17.69 11.44
C GLY A 230 -23.01 17.56 12.56
N ARG A 231 -24.26 17.97 12.30
CA ARG A 231 -25.37 17.75 13.22
C ARG A 231 -25.66 16.26 13.44
N SER A 232 -25.60 15.43 12.39
CA SER A 232 -25.74 13.97 12.52
C SER A 232 -24.61 13.35 13.34
N VAL A 233 -23.37 13.82 13.17
CA VAL A 233 -22.22 13.40 13.99
C VAL A 233 -22.48 13.74 15.47
N ALA A 234 -22.90 14.97 15.77
CA ALA A 234 -23.19 15.39 17.14
C ALA A 234 -24.33 14.57 17.79
N ALA A 235 -25.40 14.29 17.02
CA ALA A 235 -26.51 13.45 17.48
C ALA A 235 -26.06 12.01 17.76
N MET A 236 -25.26 11.43 16.86
CA MET A 236 -24.67 10.10 17.02
C MET A 236 -23.77 10.03 18.27
N ALA A 237 -22.89 11.00 18.45
CA ALA A 237 -22.03 11.12 19.62
C ALA A 237 -22.84 11.17 20.91
N LYS A 238 -23.91 11.99 20.95
CA LYS A 238 -24.81 12.10 22.11
C LYS A 238 -25.53 10.79 22.42
N THR A 239 -26.04 10.09 21.41
CA THR A 239 -26.72 8.80 21.60
C THR A 239 -25.77 7.76 22.18
N ILE A 240 -24.54 7.66 21.66
CA ILE A 240 -23.57 6.69 22.15
C ILE A 240 -23.09 7.06 23.56
N ALA A 241 -22.89 8.36 23.86
CA ALA A 241 -22.52 8.83 25.19
C ALA A 241 -23.53 8.44 26.28
N GLY A 242 -24.82 8.35 25.93
CA GLY A 242 -25.90 7.97 26.84
C GLY A 242 -26.01 6.47 27.13
N LEU A 243 -25.18 5.63 26.50
CA LEU A 243 -25.17 4.18 26.71
C LEU A 243 -24.04 3.77 27.66
N THR A 244 -24.18 2.66 28.39
CA THR A 244 -23.13 2.15 29.28
C THR A 244 -22.67 0.75 28.88
N GLY A 245 -21.40 0.45 29.19
CA GLY A 245 -20.82 -0.88 29.10
C GLY A 245 -20.91 -1.48 27.69
N GLU A 246 -21.50 -2.67 27.59
CA GLU A 246 -21.58 -3.43 26.34
C GLU A 246 -22.51 -2.79 25.30
N LYS A 247 -23.60 -2.17 25.74
CA LYS A 247 -24.54 -1.46 24.85
C LYS A 247 -23.85 -0.27 24.16
N GLN A 248 -22.99 0.44 24.88
CA GLN A 248 -22.19 1.52 24.32
C GLN A 248 -21.21 1.03 23.26
N ARG A 249 -20.51 -0.09 23.51
CA ARG A 249 -19.58 -0.69 22.54
C ARG A 249 -20.29 -1.18 21.28
N ALA A 250 -21.42 -1.87 21.44
CA ALA A 250 -22.21 -2.38 20.32
C ALA A 250 -22.78 -1.22 19.47
N ALA A 251 -23.34 -0.19 20.12
CA ALA A 251 -23.85 0.98 19.43
C ALA A 251 -22.74 1.76 18.73
N ALA A 252 -21.59 2.00 19.39
CA ALA A 252 -20.44 2.67 18.78
C ALA A 252 -19.92 1.92 17.55
N ARG A 253 -19.84 0.59 17.61
CA ARG A 253 -19.41 -0.26 16.50
C ARG A 253 -20.36 -0.12 15.30
N LYS A 254 -21.67 -0.23 15.52
CA LYS A 254 -22.67 -0.07 14.47
C LYS A 254 -22.70 1.36 13.92
N ALA A 255 -22.63 2.35 14.78
CA ALA A 255 -22.62 3.77 14.42
C ALA A 255 -21.44 4.14 13.52
N ALA A 256 -20.23 3.80 13.94
CA ALA A 256 -18.99 4.12 13.25
C ALA A 256 -18.90 3.48 11.86
N HIS A 257 -19.42 2.26 11.73
CA HIS A 257 -19.22 1.46 10.52
C HIS A 257 -20.45 1.40 9.63
N SER A 258 -21.68 1.59 10.11
CA SER A 258 -22.90 1.61 9.25
C SER A 258 -23.50 3.00 9.05
N LEU A 259 -23.18 3.97 9.92
CA LEU A 259 -23.74 5.32 9.94
C LEU A 259 -25.29 5.38 9.99
N LYS A 260 -25.95 4.27 10.39
CA LYS A 260 -27.39 4.21 10.64
C LYS A 260 -27.64 4.13 12.15
N LEU A 261 -27.94 5.27 12.74
CA LEU A 261 -28.48 5.39 14.11
C LEU A 261 -29.76 6.24 14.18
N ALA A 262 -30.33 6.66 13.05
CA ALA A 262 -31.69 7.17 13.01
C ALA A 262 -32.67 6.00 12.86
N PRO A 263 -33.88 6.08 13.45
CA PRO A 263 -34.92 5.06 13.27
C PRO A 263 -35.23 4.80 11.79
#